data_AF-A0A7D8UBS0-F1
#
_entry.id   AF-A0A7D8UBS0-F1
#
_cell.length_a   1.000
_cell.length_b   1.000
_cell.length_c   1.000
_cell.angle_alpha   90.00
_cell.angle_beta   90.00
_cell.angle_gamma   90.00
#
_symmetry.space_group_name_H-M   'P 1'
#
loop_
_entity.id
_entity.type
_entity.pdbx_description
1 polymer ?
#
loop_
_entity_poly.entity_id
_entity_poly.type
_entity_poly.pdbx_seq_one_letter_code
_entity_poly.pdbx_strand_id
1 'polypeptide(L)'
;MARFGDLVLPTAPAEGSPSSLDWLRSRRLRARFELVEITPLPREDAQPDRTGPQMSSASAPVPESTSTQADVLTTPSPTRLVSIDVFRGWVMFMMLAHVLAFCRIAKAKPDGGVWELLCHHWSHVPWRGLTLHDLIQPGFSFLVGTALAFSIAGRRRRGQSDWGLIGHAAWRSVVLVLLGVFLRSLGRDETNWTFEDTLSQIGLGYLPLVLIALAPGWVTPVAIGVILVGYWFAFAIHPLP
;
A
#
# COMPACT_ATOMS: atom_id res chain seq x y z
N MET A 1 -48.46 11.68 32.18
CA MET A 1 -47.96 11.86 30.80
C MET A 1 -48.22 13.30 30.38
N ALA A 2 -47.19 14.15 30.44
CA ALA A 2 -47.30 15.57 30.09
C ALA A 2 -46.02 16.05 29.38
N ARG A 3 -46.24 16.60 28.17
CA ARG A 3 -45.54 17.67 27.43
C ARG A 3 -44.07 17.53 27.02
N PHE A 4 -43.93 17.33 25.71
CA PHE A 4 -42.93 17.96 24.83
C PHE A 4 -42.87 19.49 25.07
N GLY A 5 -41.67 20.01 25.29
CA GLY A 5 -41.37 21.44 25.37
C GLY A 5 -39.86 21.68 25.38
N ASP A 6 -39.44 22.52 24.45
CA ASP A 6 -38.22 23.34 24.47
C ASP A 6 -36.93 22.81 23.81
N LEU A 7 -36.91 23.14 22.52
CA LEU A 7 -35.79 23.41 21.64
C LEU A 7 -34.72 24.27 22.32
N VAL A 8 -33.55 23.70 22.63
CA VAL A 8 -32.35 24.44 23.04
C VAL A 8 -31.35 24.41 21.88
N LEU A 9 -31.23 25.54 21.19
CA LEU A 9 -30.17 25.80 20.22
C LEU A 9 -28.80 25.83 20.93
N PRO A 10 -27.72 25.32 20.33
CA PRO A 10 -26.39 25.46 20.91
C PRO A 10 -25.97 26.94 20.89
N THR A 11 -25.79 27.50 22.09
CA THR A 11 -25.18 28.80 22.32
C THR A 11 -23.74 28.80 21.85
N ALA A 12 -23.39 29.71 20.94
CA ALA A 12 -22.00 29.98 20.54
C ALA A 12 -21.18 30.41 21.77
N PRO A 13 -19.99 29.83 22.02
CA PRO A 13 -19.07 30.40 22.99
C PRO A 13 -18.44 31.69 22.44
N ALA A 14 -18.35 32.66 23.35
CA ALA A 14 -17.90 34.01 23.16
C ALA A 14 -16.42 34.13 22.72
N GLU A 15 -16.15 35.29 22.14
CA GLU A 15 -14.88 35.77 21.60
C GLU A 15 -13.67 35.56 22.52
N GLY A 16 -12.66 34.88 21.97
CA GLY A 16 -11.30 34.86 22.46
C GLY A 16 -10.36 34.81 21.26
N SER A 17 -9.92 36.00 20.83
CA SER A 17 -9.03 36.24 19.68
C SER A 17 -7.80 35.33 19.61
N PRO A 18 -7.62 34.56 18.51
CA PRO A 18 -6.32 34.08 18.07
C PRO A 18 -5.84 34.91 16.88
N SER A 19 -4.60 35.39 16.99
CA SER A 19 -3.86 36.19 16.01
C SER A 19 -4.12 35.84 14.53
N SER A 20 -4.17 36.89 13.70
CA SER A 20 -4.36 36.87 12.25
C SER A 20 -3.28 36.11 11.44
N LEU A 21 -2.43 35.32 12.10
CA LEU A 21 -1.36 34.52 11.49
C LEU A 21 -1.64 33.00 11.52
N ASP A 22 -2.63 32.54 12.30
CA ASP A 22 -3.02 31.12 12.37
C ASP A 22 -3.96 30.67 11.23
N TRP A 23 -4.78 31.59 10.70
CA TRP A 23 -5.67 31.29 9.58
C TRP A 23 -4.92 31.04 8.26
N LEU A 24 -3.76 31.69 8.07
CA LEU A 24 -2.92 31.53 6.87
C LEU A 24 -2.19 30.17 6.84
N ARG A 25 -1.84 29.65 8.01
CA ARG A 25 -1.13 28.37 8.15
C ARG A 25 -2.06 27.17 7.89
N SER A 26 -3.34 27.28 8.28
CA SER A 26 -4.35 26.25 8.03
C SER A 26 -4.94 26.26 6.61
N ARG A 27 -4.94 27.39 5.89
CA ARG A 27 -5.34 27.45 4.47
C ARG A 27 -4.31 26.84 3.52
N ARG A 28 -3.00 27.00 3.77
CA ARG A 28 -1.95 26.39 2.93
C ARG A 28 -1.92 24.86 3.00
N LEU A 29 -2.41 24.27 4.09
CA LEU A 29 -2.48 22.81 4.24
C LEU A 29 -3.74 22.22 3.57
N ARG A 30 -4.87 22.94 3.58
CA ARG A 30 -6.10 22.53 2.87
C ARG A 30 -6.01 22.63 1.35
N ALA A 31 -5.38 23.69 0.82
CA ALA A 31 -5.20 23.85 -0.63
C ALA A 31 -4.30 22.76 -1.25
N ARG A 32 -3.38 22.16 -0.48
CA ARG A 32 -2.57 21.02 -0.94
C ARG A 32 -3.33 19.69 -0.96
N PHE A 33 -4.45 19.58 -0.25
CA PHE A 33 -5.25 18.37 -0.17
C PHE A 33 -6.38 18.37 -1.22
N GLU A 34 -6.97 19.52 -1.52
CA GLU A 34 -8.03 19.64 -2.54
C GLU A 34 -7.53 19.57 -3.99
N LEU A 35 -6.24 19.84 -4.25
CA LEU A 35 -5.64 19.68 -5.60
C LEU A 35 -5.47 18.21 -6.04
N VAL A 36 -5.84 17.24 -5.18
CA VAL A 36 -5.70 15.80 -5.43
C VAL A 36 -7.04 15.14 -5.83
N GLU A 37 -8.18 15.83 -5.73
CA GLU A 37 -9.48 15.27 -6.14
C GLU A 37 -9.98 15.82 -7.48
N ILE A 38 -9.92 14.92 -8.48
CA ILE A 38 -10.93 14.70 -9.53
C ILE A 38 -11.14 15.89 -10.49
N THR A 39 -10.30 15.98 -11.53
CA THR A 39 -10.73 16.56 -12.81
C THR A 39 -11.57 15.52 -13.56
N PRO A 40 -12.86 15.75 -13.83
CA PRO A 40 -13.63 14.87 -14.70
C PRO A 40 -13.12 15.03 -16.15
N LEU A 41 -12.82 13.92 -16.82
CA LEU A 41 -12.48 13.94 -18.25
C LEU A 41 -13.70 14.43 -19.07
N PRO A 42 -13.50 15.24 -20.12
CA PRO A 42 -14.59 15.61 -21.04
C PRO A 42 -15.19 14.36 -21.68
N ARG A 43 -16.52 14.24 -21.67
CA ARG A 43 -17.23 13.23 -22.47
C ARG A 43 -17.14 13.65 -23.94
N GLU A 44 -16.59 12.76 -24.76
CA GLU A 44 -16.49 12.94 -26.21
C GLU A 44 -17.81 12.52 -26.86
N ASP A 45 -18.81 13.40 -26.78
CA ASP A 45 -20.08 13.25 -27.49
C ASP A 45 -20.06 14.21 -28.69
N ALA A 46 -19.68 13.71 -29.88
CA ALA A 46 -20.19 14.12 -31.21
C ALA A 46 -19.21 13.73 -32.33
N GLN A 47 -19.47 12.57 -32.94
CA GLN A 47 -19.00 12.24 -34.30
C GLN A 47 -20.04 12.76 -35.30
N PRO A 48 -19.73 13.73 -36.19
CA PRO A 48 -20.49 13.91 -37.40
C PRO A 48 -19.85 13.10 -38.54
N ASP A 49 -20.67 12.21 -39.09
CA ASP A 49 -20.56 11.52 -40.36
C ASP A 49 -20.15 12.46 -41.52
N ARG A 50 -19.13 12.06 -42.29
CA ARG A 50 -18.91 12.54 -43.67
C ARG A 50 -18.40 11.42 -44.56
N THR A 51 -19.38 10.81 -45.21
CA THR A 51 -19.30 10.08 -46.48
C THR A 51 -18.73 10.95 -47.61
N GLY A 52 -17.92 10.34 -48.50
CA GLY A 52 -17.60 10.88 -49.83
C GLY A 52 -16.16 10.60 -50.33
N PRO A 53 -15.96 9.82 -51.41
CA PRO A 53 -14.66 9.57 -52.02
C PRO A 53 -14.39 10.50 -53.21
N GLN A 54 -13.20 11.08 -53.37
CA GLN A 54 -12.73 11.56 -54.68
C GLN A 54 -11.20 11.45 -54.85
N MET A 55 -10.84 11.03 -56.07
CA MET A 55 -9.52 10.76 -56.63
C MET A 55 -8.83 12.02 -57.20
N SER A 56 -7.51 11.88 -57.38
CA SER A 56 -6.72 12.36 -58.54
C SER A 56 -6.07 13.75 -58.52
N SER A 57 -4.72 13.69 -58.58
CA SER A 57 -3.79 14.47 -59.42
C SER A 57 -3.45 15.95 -59.11
N ALA A 58 -2.23 16.11 -58.59
CA ALA A 58 -1.13 16.96 -59.06
C ALA A 58 -1.33 18.48 -59.31
N SER A 59 -0.68 19.31 -58.47
CA SER A 59 0.14 20.46 -58.93
C SER A 59 0.91 21.14 -57.77
N ALA A 60 2.24 21.22 -57.93
CA ALA A 60 3.24 22.23 -57.52
C ALA A 60 3.21 22.95 -56.12
N PRO A 61 4.38 23.40 -55.61
CA PRO A 61 4.66 23.56 -54.18
C PRO A 61 4.37 24.96 -53.65
N VAL A 62 3.82 25.04 -52.43
CA VAL A 62 3.54 26.28 -51.68
C VAL A 62 3.97 26.01 -50.22
N PRO A 63 4.63 26.97 -49.54
CA PRO A 63 5.75 26.69 -48.66
C PRO A 63 5.36 25.89 -47.43
N GLU A 64 6.26 24.98 -47.08
CA GLU A 64 6.29 24.16 -45.88
C GLU A 64 6.09 25.06 -44.67
N SER A 65 4.82 25.17 -44.25
CA SER A 65 4.45 25.71 -42.96
C SER A 65 5.09 24.77 -41.96
N THR A 66 6.18 25.24 -41.35
CA THR A 66 6.78 24.61 -40.18
C THR A 66 5.65 24.40 -39.17
N SER A 67 5.08 23.19 -39.14
CA SER A 67 4.29 22.76 -38.01
C SER A 67 5.30 22.62 -36.89
N THR A 68 5.53 23.70 -36.15
CA THR A 68 5.98 23.65 -34.78
C THR A 68 4.96 22.79 -34.05
N GLN A 69 5.15 21.47 -34.09
CA GLN A 69 4.58 20.57 -33.11
C GLN A 69 5.11 21.09 -31.79
N ALA A 70 4.24 21.80 -31.07
CA ALA A 70 4.45 22.04 -29.67
C ALA A 70 4.60 20.66 -29.03
N ASP A 71 5.85 20.30 -28.73
CA ASP A 71 6.20 19.18 -27.87
C ASP A 71 5.54 19.46 -26.52
N VAL A 72 4.30 19.00 -26.38
CA VAL A 72 3.59 19.05 -25.11
C VAL A 72 4.39 18.13 -24.20
N LEU A 73 5.14 18.75 -23.29
CA LEU A 73 5.88 18.12 -22.21
C LEU A 73 4.96 17.17 -21.44
N THR A 74 4.81 15.96 -21.98
CA THR A 74 4.01 14.91 -21.40
C THR A 74 4.84 14.41 -20.24
N THR A 75 4.58 14.97 -19.05
CA THR A 75 5.18 14.47 -17.82
C THR A 75 4.89 12.97 -17.79
N PRO A 76 5.91 12.10 -17.80
CA PRO A 76 5.67 10.66 -17.89
C PRO A 76 4.82 10.25 -16.71
N SER A 77 3.62 9.73 -17.01
CA SER A 77 2.74 9.19 -15.99
C SER A 77 3.47 8.06 -15.27
N PRO A 78 3.32 7.94 -13.94
CA PRO A 78 3.98 6.88 -13.19
C PRO A 78 3.51 5.52 -13.73
N THR A 79 4.39 4.80 -14.42
CA THR A 79 4.11 3.47 -14.95
C THR A 79 3.75 2.53 -13.80
N ARG A 80 2.48 2.13 -13.71
CA ARG A 80 2.03 1.13 -12.73
C ARG A 80 2.42 -0.26 -13.21
N LEU A 81 2.95 -1.07 -12.30
CA LEU A 81 3.35 -2.44 -12.60
C LEU A 81 2.16 -3.37 -12.32
N VAL A 82 1.48 -3.78 -13.39
CA VAL A 82 0.30 -4.66 -13.33
C VAL A 82 0.59 -5.95 -12.58
N SER A 83 1.79 -6.52 -12.73
CA SER A 83 2.21 -7.73 -12.00
C SER A 83 2.17 -7.57 -10.48
N ILE A 84 2.54 -6.40 -9.95
CA ILE A 84 2.51 -6.10 -8.51
C ILE A 84 1.08 -5.93 -8.03
N ASP A 85 0.23 -5.30 -8.83
CA ASP A 85 -1.18 -5.13 -8.49
C ASP A 85 -1.92 -6.47 -8.47
N VAL A 86 -1.66 -7.35 -9.45
CA VAL A 86 -2.20 -8.72 -9.49
C VAL A 86 -1.70 -9.52 -8.28
N PHE A 87 -0.39 -9.47 -7.97
CA PHE A 87 0.16 -10.18 -6.82
C PHE A 87 -0.42 -9.67 -5.49
N ARG A 88 -0.62 -8.35 -5.35
CA ARG A 88 -1.30 -7.77 -4.19
C ARG A 88 -2.73 -8.28 -4.07
N GLY A 89 -3.48 -8.31 -5.18
CA GLY A 89 -4.83 -8.87 -5.22
C GLY A 89 -4.86 -10.34 -4.81
N TRP A 90 -3.89 -11.13 -5.29
CA TRP A 90 -3.72 -12.53 -4.91
C TRP A 90 -3.51 -12.70 -3.40
N VAL A 91 -2.61 -11.94 -2.79
CA VAL A 91 -2.36 -12.00 -1.33
C VAL A 91 -3.61 -11.61 -0.53
N MET A 92 -4.35 -10.57 -0.96
CA MET A 92 -5.61 -10.19 -0.32
C MET A 92 -6.69 -11.28 -0.46
N PHE A 93 -6.77 -11.90 -1.63
CA PHE A 93 -7.69 -13.00 -1.89
C PHE A 93 -7.38 -14.21 -0.99
N MET A 94 -6.10 -14.57 -0.83
CA MET A 94 -5.67 -15.63 0.10
C MET A 94 -6.07 -15.33 1.55
N MET A 95 -5.90 -14.08 1.99
CA MET A 95 -6.31 -13.62 3.32
C MET A 95 -7.83 -13.69 3.52
N LEU A 96 -8.63 -13.31 2.51
CA LEU A 96 -10.08 -13.44 2.55
C LEU A 96 -10.53 -14.91 2.55
N ALA A 97 -9.85 -15.76 1.79
CA ALA A 97 -10.22 -17.16 1.65
C ALA A 97 -10.14 -17.94 2.96
N HIS A 98 -9.32 -17.49 3.94
CA HIS A 98 -9.35 -18.00 5.30
C HIS A 98 -10.73 -17.86 5.98
N VAL A 99 -11.46 -16.79 5.67
CA VAL A 99 -12.78 -16.50 6.27
C VAL A 99 -13.89 -17.38 5.70
N LEU A 100 -13.70 -17.99 4.53
CA LEU A 100 -14.72 -18.75 3.81
C LEU A 100 -15.06 -20.12 4.44
N ALA A 101 -14.45 -20.47 5.57
CA ALA A 101 -14.79 -21.62 6.41
C ALA A 101 -14.95 -22.94 5.63
N PHE A 102 -14.07 -23.19 4.65
CA PHE A 102 -14.12 -24.37 3.76
C PHE A 102 -14.22 -25.70 4.51
N CYS A 103 -13.61 -25.80 5.69
CA CYS A 103 -13.71 -26.99 6.53
C CYS A 103 -15.11 -27.27 7.09
N ARG A 104 -15.97 -26.25 7.25
CA ARG A 104 -17.38 -26.46 7.59
C ARG A 104 -18.15 -27.06 6.42
N ILE A 105 -17.84 -26.63 5.20
CA ILE A 105 -18.46 -27.13 3.97
C ILE A 105 -18.02 -28.56 3.69
N ALA A 106 -16.73 -28.86 3.85
CA ALA A 106 -16.18 -30.22 3.70
C ALA A 106 -16.85 -31.22 4.67
N LYS A 107 -17.09 -30.81 5.93
CA LYS A 107 -17.83 -31.62 6.91
C LYS A 107 -19.30 -31.85 6.53
N ALA A 108 -19.93 -30.89 5.84
CA ALA A 108 -21.31 -30.99 5.40
C ALA A 108 -21.47 -31.76 4.06
N LYS A 109 -20.39 -31.92 3.28
CA LYS A 109 -20.35 -32.67 2.02
C LYS A 109 -19.11 -33.59 1.98
N PRO A 110 -19.17 -34.77 2.62
CA PRO A 110 -18.04 -35.70 2.71
C PRO A 110 -17.55 -36.23 1.35
N ASP A 111 -18.42 -36.33 0.35
CA ASP A 111 -18.10 -36.96 -0.95
C ASP A 111 -17.38 -36.03 -1.94
N GLY A 112 -17.09 -34.78 -1.55
CA GLY A 112 -16.47 -33.79 -2.43
C GLY A 112 -14.98 -33.62 -2.14
N GLY A 113 -14.12 -34.41 -2.80
CA GLY A 113 -12.66 -34.33 -2.63
C GLY A 113 -12.06 -32.94 -2.87
N VAL A 114 -12.72 -32.08 -3.66
CA VAL A 114 -12.35 -30.66 -3.83
C VAL A 114 -12.52 -29.88 -2.52
N TRP A 115 -13.60 -30.10 -1.78
CA TRP A 115 -13.84 -29.41 -0.50
C TRP A 115 -12.86 -29.87 0.58
N GLU A 116 -12.47 -31.13 0.54
CA GLU A 116 -11.44 -31.68 1.44
C GLU A 116 -10.05 -31.11 1.11
N LEU A 117 -9.68 -31.03 -0.17
CA LEU A 117 -8.44 -30.37 -0.62
C LEU A 117 -8.38 -28.89 -0.23
N LEU A 118 -9.50 -28.16 -0.40
CA LEU A 118 -9.62 -26.76 0.03
C LEU A 118 -9.54 -26.65 1.56
N CYS A 119 -10.18 -27.55 2.31
CA CYS A 119 -10.04 -27.56 3.76
C CYS A 119 -8.58 -27.81 4.17
N HIS A 120 -7.86 -28.73 3.52
CA HIS A 120 -6.46 -29.02 3.84
C HIS A 120 -5.54 -27.80 3.68
N HIS A 121 -5.66 -27.05 2.57
CA HIS A 121 -4.82 -25.88 2.31
C HIS A 121 -5.15 -24.65 3.18
N TRP A 122 -6.35 -24.61 3.77
CA TRP A 122 -6.80 -23.53 4.66
C TRP A 122 -6.90 -23.92 6.14
N SER A 123 -6.69 -25.19 6.49
CA SER A 123 -6.60 -25.69 7.86
C SER A 123 -5.16 -25.64 8.37
N HIS A 124 -4.96 -25.29 9.65
CA HIS A 124 -3.65 -25.45 10.29
C HIS A 124 -3.35 -26.94 10.48
N VAL A 125 -2.63 -27.52 9.51
CA VAL A 125 -2.04 -28.86 9.62
C VAL A 125 -0.92 -28.79 10.66
N PRO A 126 -0.71 -29.83 11.50
CA PRO A 126 0.41 -29.87 12.44
C PRO A 126 1.76 -29.80 11.69
N TRP A 127 2.45 -28.64 11.75
CA TRP A 127 3.89 -28.33 11.54
C TRP A 127 4.75 -29.25 10.62
N ARG A 128 4.15 -29.96 9.66
CA ARG A 128 4.79 -30.81 8.66
C ARG A 128 4.11 -30.56 7.32
N GLY A 129 4.63 -29.59 6.57
CA GLY A 129 4.17 -29.26 5.22
C GLY A 129 4.32 -27.77 4.90
N LEU A 130 3.97 -27.41 3.68
CA LEU A 130 3.80 -26.03 3.22
C LEU A 130 2.36 -25.89 2.75
N THR A 131 1.52 -25.18 3.50
CA THR A 131 0.15 -24.90 3.09
C THR A 131 0.07 -23.54 2.40
N LEU A 132 -1.00 -23.33 1.63
CA LEU A 132 -1.21 -22.05 0.97
C LEU A 132 -1.40 -20.89 1.98
N HIS A 133 -1.93 -21.21 3.16
CA HIS A 133 -2.07 -20.27 4.26
C HIS A 133 -0.71 -19.75 4.77
N ASP A 134 0.33 -20.58 4.75
CA ASP A 134 1.67 -20.21 5.23
C ASP A 134 2.36 -19.21 4.30
N LEU A 135 1.94 -19.14 3.03
CA LEU A 135 2.50 -18.20 2.03
C LEU A 135 1.98 -16.78 2.20
N ILE A 136 0.94 -16.56 3.01
CA ILE A 136 0.33 -15.24 3.18
C ILE A 136 1.34 -14.26 3.78
N GLN A 137 1.99 -14.62 4.90
CA GLN A 137 2.96 -13.75 5.57
C GLN A 137 4.21 -13.47 4.69
N PRO A 138 4.89 -14.47 4.09
CA PRO A 138 5.96 -14.22 3.12
C PRO A 138 5.52 -13.35 1.94
N GLY A 139 4.30 -13.53 1.43
CA GLY A 139 3.74 -12.73 0.34
C GLY A 139 3.57 -11.26 0.72
N PHE A 140 3.06 -10.97 1.91
CA PHE A 140 2.96 -9.60 2.44
C PHE A 140 4.33 -8.95 2.61
N SER A 141 5.29 -9.66 3.20
CA SER A 141 6.65 -9.20 3.40
C SER A 141 7.35 -8.87 2.07
N PHE A 142 7.17 -9.72 1.07
CA PHE A 142 7.68 -9.48 -0.29
C PHE A 142 7.05 -8.24 -0.94
N LEU A 143 5.73 -8.07 -0.82
CA LEU A 143 5.03 -6.90 -1.36
C LEU A 143 5.54 -5.60 -0.73
N VAL A 144 5.74 -5.58 0.59
CA VAL A 144 6.28 -4.41 1.30
C VAL A 144 7.72 -4.11 0.85
N GLY A 145 8.57 -5.12 0.73
CA GLY A 145 9.95 -4.96 0.25
C GLY A 145 9.99 -4.39 -1.17
N THR A 146 9.16 -4.93 -2.07
CA THR A 146 9.06 -4.47 -3.46
C THR A 146 8.52 -3.03 -3.53
N ALA A 147 7.44 -2.74 -2.80
CA ALA A 147 6.87 -1.39 -2.72
C ALA A 147 7.89 -0.38 -2.16
N LEU A 148 8.72 -0.79 -1.20
CA LEU A 148 9.80 0.03 -0.68
C LEU A 148 10.85 0.34 -1.74
N ALA A 149 11.35 -0.66 -2.46
CA ALA A 149 12.36 -0.48 -3.50
C ALA A 149 11.90 0.55 -4.56
N PHE A 150 10.66 0.44 -5.04
CA PHE A 150 10.08 1.41 -5.97
C PHE A 150 9.86 2.79 -5.34
N SER A 151 9.47 2.86 -4.06
CA SER A 151 9.31 4.13 -3.34
C SER A 151 10.63 4.88 -3.21
N ILE A 152 11.71 4.19 -2.85
CA ILE A 152 13.07 4.76 -2.76
C ILE A 152 13.54 5.23 -4.14
N ALA A 153 13.44 4.39 -5.17
CA ALA A 153 13.85 4.73 -6.53
C ALA A 153 13.09 5.97 -7.05
N GLY A 154 11.77 6.03 -6.83
CA GLY A 154 10.95 7.17 -7.24
C GLY A 154 11.26 8.45 -6.44
N ARG A 155 11.62 8.36 -5.16
CA ARG A 155 12.00 9.53 -4.34
C ARG A 155 13.40 10.04 -4.69
N ARG A 156 14.35 9.15 -4.98
CA ARG A 156 15.69 9.51 -5.47
C ARG A 156 15.63 10.23 -6.81
N ARG A 157 14.81 9.76 -7.76
CA ARG A 157 14.56 10.46 -9.03
C ARG A 157 13.98 11.87 -8.87
N ARG A 158 13.28 12.11 -7.76
CA ARG A 158 12.70 13.42 -7.40
C ARG A 158 13.64 14.30 -6.56
N GLY A 159 14.90 13.88 -6.36
CA GLY A 159 15.90 14.65 -5.61
C GLY A 159 15.64 14.74 -4.11
N GLN A 160 14.85 13.84 -3.52
CA GLN A 160 14.63 13.84 -2.07
C GLN A 160 15.92 13.45 -1.33
N SER A 161 16.23 14.14 -0.24
CA SER A 161 17.38 13.83 0.61
C SER A 161 17.23 12.48 1.34
N ASP A 162 18.35 11.78 1.55
CA ASP A 162 18.38 10.50 2.24
C ASP A 162 17.87 10.61 3.68
N TRP A 163 18.19 11.69 4.40
CA TRP A 163 17.66 11.97 5.74
C TRP A 163 16.13 12.13 5.75
N GLY A 164 15.58 12.77 4.72
CA GLY A 164 14.14 12.88 4.55
C GLY A 164 13.49 11.51 4.35
N LEU A 165 14.14 10.62 3.61
CA LEU A 165 13.66 9.25 3.39
C LEU A 165 13.70 8.41 4.67
N ILE A 166 14.80 8.49 5.44
CA ILE A 166 14.95 7.81 6.74
C ILE A 166 13.90 8.30 7.72
N GLY A 167 13.66 9.61 7.83
CA GLY A 167 12.65 10.18 8.73
C GLY A 167 11.23 9.69 8.42
N HIS A 168 10.86 9.64 7.12
CA HIS A 168 9.58 9.07 6.71
C HIS A 168 9.48 7.57 7.02
N ALA A 169 10.58 6.85 6.84
CA ALA A 169 10.63 5.42 7.13
C ALA A 169 10.50 5.12 8.62
N ALA A 170 11.18 5.89 9.48
CA ALA A 170 11.10 5.78 10.93
C ALA A 170 9.67 6.06 11.43
N TRP A 171 9.05 7.15 10.97
CA TRP A 171 7.65 7.45 11.32
C TRP A 171 6.71 6.30 10.92
N ARG A 172 6.83 5.82 9.68
CA ARG A 172 5.98 4.73 9.18
C ARG A 172 6.21 3.43 9.96
N SER A 173 7.46 3.11 10.31
CA SER A 173 7.83 1.96 11.15
C SER A 173 7.16 2.04 12.52
N VAL A 174 7.28 3.17 13.21
CA VAL A 174 6.65 3.41 14.52
C VAL A 174 5.13 3.28 14.44
N VAL A 175 4.49 3.91 13.45
CA VAL A 175 3.03 3.81 13.27
C VAL A 175 2.58 2.37 13.05
N LEU A 176 3.31 1.58 12.25
CA LEU A 176 2.96 0.17 12.01
C LEU A 176 3.11 -0.70 13.25
N VAL A 177 4.18 -0.51 14.03
CA VAL A 177 4.39 -1.23 15.29
C VAL A 177 3.31 -0.88 16.31
N LEU A 178 3.03 0.41 16.50
CA LEU A 178 1.98 0.85 17.43
C LEU A 178 0.61 0.36 16.99
N LEU A 179 0.33 0.35 15.69
CA LEU A 179 -0.92 -0.20 15.15
C LEU A 179 -1.01 -1.71 15.38
N GLY A 180 0.09 -2.46 15.21
CA GLY A 180 0.14 -3.89 15.52
C GLY A 180 -0.16 -4.18 16.99
N VAL A 181 0.53 -3.50 17.90
CA VAL A 181 0.30 -3.59 19.35
C VAL A 181 -1.13 -3.20 19.72
N PHE A 182 -1.66 -2.13 19.13
CA PHE A 182 -3.03 -1.69 19.36
C PHE A 182 -4.05 -2.75 18.92
N LEU A 183 -3.96 -3.24 17.68
CA LEU A 183 -4.86 -4.26 17.15
C LEU A 183 -4.78 -5.56 17.95
N ARG A 184 -3.60 -5.92 18.46
CA ARG A 184 -3.39 -7.09 19.32
C ARG A 184 -4.02 -6.92 20.71
N SER A 185 -4.04 -5.69 21.23
CA SER A 185 -4.55 -5.35 22.57
C SER A 185 -6.05 -5.04 22.57
N LEU A 186 -6.70 -4.97 21.40
CA LEU A 186 -8.15 -4.82 21.32
C LEU A 186 -8.87 -5.99 22.01
N GLY A 187 -9.78 -5.66 22.93
CA GLY A 187 -10.61 -6.64 23.64
C GLY A 187 -9.91 -7.40 24.76
N ARG A 188 -8.79 -6.90 25.29
CA ARG A 188 -8.11 -7.44 26.47
C ARG A 188 -7.98 -6.40 27.57
N ASP A 189 -7.89 -6.87 28.81
CA ASP A 189 -7.78 -6.02 30.01
C ASP A 189 -6.40 -5.35 30.13
N GLU A 190 -5.37 -5.92 29.48
CA GLU A 190 -3.99 -5.45 29.53
C GLU A 190 -3.40 -5.28 28.12
N THR A 191 -2.48 -4.33 27.98
CA THR A 191 -1.79 -4.06 26.70
C THR A 191 -0.75 -5.14 26.45
N ASN A 192 -0.87 -5.86 25.33
CA ASN A 192 0.03 -6.95 24.98
C ASN A 192 1.20 -6.44 24.14
N TRP A 193 2.39 -6.40 24.74
CA TRP A 193 3.64 -5.95 24.13
C TRP A 193 4.41 -7.07 23.39
N THR A 194 3.69 -8.01 22.76
CA THR A 194 4.29 -9.06 21.92
C THR A 194 4.38 -8.60 20.46
N PHE A 195 5.57 -8.70 19.85
CA PHE A 195 5.83 -8.33 18.44
C PHE A 195 5.69 -9.51 17.46
N GLU A 196 4.75 -10.40 17.74
CA GLU A 196 4.55 -11.64 16.98
C GLU A 196 3.67 -11.43 15.74
N ASP A 197 2.90 -10.34 15.72
CA ASP A 197 1.99 -10.06 14.62
C ASP A 197 2.72 -9.52 13.38
N THR A 198 2.15 -9.83 12.21
CA THR A 198 2.72 -9.47 10.91
C THR A 198 2.91 -7.96 10.74
N LEU A 199 2.04 -7.13 11.31
CA LEU A 199 2.14 -5.66 11.17
C LEU A 199 3.34 -5.12 11.96
N SER A 200 3.53 -5.57 13.20
CA SER A 200 4.68 -5.24 14.03
C SER A 200 5.98 -5.74 13.40
N GLN A 201 6.02 -6.96 12.88
CA GLN A 201 7.20 -7.51 12.19
C GLN A 201 7.58 -6.69 10.94
N ILE A 202 6.60 -6.34 10.11
CA ILE A 202 6.81 -5.47 8.93
C ILE A 202 7.29 -4.09 9.37
N GLY A 203 6.71 -3.54 10.44
CA GLY A 203 7.11 -2.25 11.02
C GLY A 203 8.56 -2.25 11.46
N LEU A 204 8.97 -3.25 12.25
CA LEU A 204 10.33 -3.41 12.76
C LEU A 204 11.35 -3.60 11.64
N GLY A 205 11.01 -4.36 10.60
CA GLY A 205 11.88 -4.57 9.44
C GLY A 205 12.03 -3.35 8.53
N TYR A 206 11.08 -2.40 8.56
CA TYR A 206 11.03 -1.30 7.59
C TYR A 206 12.22 -0.35 7.67
N LEU A 207 12.60 0.08 8.88
CA LEU A 207 13.68 1.03 9.08
C LEU A 207 15.06 0.44 8.74
N PRO A 208 15.46 -0.76 9.26
CA PRO A 208 16.69 -1.42 8.85
C PRO A 208 16.77 -1.63 7.33
N LEU A 209 15.66 -2.01 6.69
CA LEU A 209 15.63 -2.23 5.25
C LEU A 209 15.91 -0.95 4.45
N VAL A 210 15.39 0.20 4.90
CA VAL A 210 15.73 1.51 4.31
C VAL A 210 17.20 1.85 4.51
N LEU A 211 17.75 1.62 5.70
CA LEU A 211 19.16 1.89 5.97
C LEU A 211 20.08 1.03 5.08
N ILE A 212 19.77 -0.26 4.92
CA ILE A 212 20.50 -1.18 4.03
C ILE A 212 20.36 -0.74 2.57
N ALA A 213 19.16 -0.31 2.14
CA ALA A 213 18.93 0.15 0.77
C ALA A 213 19.64 1.47 0.43
N LEU A 214 19.93 2.30 1.44
CA LEU A 214 20.71 3.53 1.29
C LEU A 214 22.21 3.30 1.41
N ALA A 215 22.62 2.21 2.04
CA ALA A 215 24.01 1.84 2.23
C ALA A 215 24.69 1.37 0.92
N PRO A 216 26.02 1.26 0.90
CA PRO A 216 26.76 0.72 -0.23
C PRO A 216 26.30 -0.70 -0.59
N GLY A 217 26.39 -1.07 -1.87
CA GLY A 217 25.87 -2.36 -2.36
C GLY A 217 26.48 -3.62 -1.71
N TRP A 218 27.64 -3.52 -1.06
CA TRP A 218 28.24 -4.63 -0.31
C TRP A 218 27.53 -4.89 1.04
N VAL A 219 26.80 -3.91 1.58
CA VAL A 219 26.10 -4.04 2.86
C VAL A 219 24.93 -5.00 2.75
N THR A 220 24.24 -5.06 1.62
CA THR A 220 23.12 -6.00 1.40
C THR A 220 23.52 -7.47 1.55
N PRO A 221 24.52 -8.02 0.81
CA PRO A 221 24.93 -9.41 0.99
C PRO A 221 25.54 -9.68 2.39
N VAL A 222 26.24 -8.71 2.98
CA VAL A 222 26.74 -8.84 4.36
C VAL A 222 25.59 -8.93 5.35
N ALA A 223 24.59 -8.06 5.24
CA ALA A 223 23.41 -8.09 6.10
C ALA A 223 22.65 -9.42 5.97
N ILE A 224 22.48 -9.92 4.74
CA ILE A 224 21.89 -11.25 4.49
C ILE A 224 22.70 -12.33 5.19
N GLY A 225 24.03 -12.35 5.01
CA GLY A 225 24.91 -13.31 5.65
C GLY A 225 24.84 -13.26 7.18
N VAL A 226 24.87 -12.07 7.76
CA VAL A 226 24.76 -11.85 9.21
C VAL A 226 23.42 -12.35 9.73
N ILE A 227 22.31 -12.06 9.06
CA ILE A 227 20.98 -12.52 9.47
C ILE A 227 20.91 -14.05 9.40
N LEU A 228 21.37 -14.66 8.30
CA LEU A 228 21.29 -16.11 8.10
C LEU A 228 22.17 -16.87 9.11
N VAL A 229 23.44 -16.48 9.23
CA VAL A 229 24.39 -17.12 10.13
C VAL A 229 24.04 -16.83 11.57
N GLY A 230 23.64 -15.60 11.90
CA GLY A 230 23.21 -15.22 13.24
C GLY A 230 21.97 -15.97 13.70
N TYR A 231 20.97 -16.12 12.82
CA TYR A 231 19.77 -16.91 13.11
C TYR A 231 20.11 -18.39 13.30
N TRP A 232 20.91 -18.96 12.41
CA TRP A 232 21.39 -20.34 12.55
C TRP A 232 22.16 -20.54 13.87
N PHE A 233 23.06 -19.63 14.20
CA PHE A 233 23.86 -19.68 15.43
C PHE A 233 22.97 -19.60 16.67
N ALA A 234 21.94 -18.74 16.67
CA ALA A 234 20.97 -18.64 17.75
C ALA A 234 20.24 -19.98 18.00
N PHE A 235 19.87 -20.70 16.92
CA PHE A 235 19.31 -22.05 17.02
C PHE A 235 20.32 -23.09 17.49
N ALA A 236 21.59 -22.96 17.11
CA ALA A 236 22.65 -23.88 17.53
C ALA A 236 22.93 -23.79 19.04
N ILE A 237 22.84 -22.60 19.63
CA ILE A 237 23.07 -22.38 21.08
C ILE A 237 21.83 -22.68 21.94
N HIS A 238 20.64 -22.53 21.38
CA HIS A 238 19.36 -22.81 22.05
C HIS A 238 18.61 -23.92 21.31
N PRO A 239 19.00 -25.20 21.51
CA PRO A 239 18.25 -26.31 20.93
C PRO A 239 16.81 -26.28 21.46
N LEU A 240 15.84 -26.39 20.55
CA LEU A 240 14.43 -26.48 20.91
C LEU A 240 14.21 -27.70 21.83
N PRO A 241 13.36 -27.59 22.86
CA PRO A 241 12.99 -28.72 23.72
C PRO A 241 12.23 -29.83 22.98
#